data_AF-A0A7W0MQE2-F1
#
_entry.id   AF-A0A7W0MQE2-F1
#
_cell.length_a   1.000
_cell.length_b   1.000
_cell.length_c   1.000
_cell.angle_alpha   90.00
_cell.angle_beta   90.00
_cell.angle_gamma   90.00
#
_symmetry.space_group_name_H-M   'P 1'
#
loop_
_entity.id
_entity.type
_entity.pdbx_description
1 polymer ?
#
loop_
_entity_poly.entity_id
_entity_poly.type
_entity_poly.pdbx_seq_one_letter_code
_entity_poly.pdbx_strand_id
1 'polypeptide(L)'
;MAYCMRVALAVLASAGWVSGAAAQVAPPDAFYSPQSPLPAGAPGSVIQSMPLASSAALPSAARNLVVLYHSRDESGRDAAVSGTVAIPPGAPPPGGWPVLTWFHGTTG
;
A
#
# COMPACT_ATOMS: atom_id res chain seq x y z
N MET A 1 19.79 -64.52 -9.03
CA MET A 1 20.17 -63.42 -9.94
C MET A 1 18.98 -63.10 -10.83
N ALA A 2 18.55 -61.83 -10.84
CA ALA A 2 17.68 -61.13 -11.80
C ALA A 2 16.51 -60.39 -11.12
N TYR A 3 16.78 -59.13 -10.77
CA TYR A 3 15.83 -58.12 -10.33
C TYR A 3 15.21 -57.50 -11.60
N CYS A 4 13.89 -57.58 -11.79
CA CYS A 4 13.22 -56.94 -12.93
C CYS A 4 12.70 -55.57 -12.51
N MET A 5 13.55 -54.56 -12.59
CA MET A 5 13.20 -53.16 -12.29
C MET A 5 12.43 -52.56 -13.48
N ARG A 6 11.11 -52.36 -13.33
CA ARG A 6 10.32 -51.58 -14.28
C ARG A 6 10.37 -50.10 -13.87
N VAL A 7 11.10 -49.31 -14.65
CA VAL A 7 11.15 -47.84 -14.52
C VAL A 7 9.82 -47.28 -15.00
N ALA A 8 9.08 -46.61 -14.12
CA ALA A 8 7.91 -45.81 -14.48
C ALA A 8 8.38 -44.37 -14.77
N LEU A 9 8.20 -43.91 -16.01
CA LEU A 9 8.52 -42.56 -16.44
C LEU A 9 7.39 -41.63 -16.00
N ALA A 10 7.64 -40.79 -14.99
CA ALA A 10 6.69 -39.76 -14.57
C ALA A 10 6.83 -38.53 -15.49
N VAL A 11 5.78 -38.23 -16.25
CA VAL A 11 5.68 -36.99 -17.04
C VAL A 11 5.38 -35.85 -16.07
N LEU A 12 6.37 -35.00 -15.81
CA LEU A 12 6.19 -33.74 -15.07
C LEU A 12 5.53 -32.72 -16.01
N ALA A 13 4.21 -32.57 -15.90
CA ALA A 13 3.52 -31.43 -16.49
C ALA A 13 3.90 -30.17 -15.68
N SER A 14 4.77 -29.33 -16.23
CA SER A 14 5.03 -28.00 -15.68
C SER A 14 3.80 -27.13 -15.88
N ALA A 15 2.96 -27.03 -14.85
CA ALA A 15 1.97 -25.97 -14.77
C ALA A 15 2.74 -24.63 -14.71
N GLY A 16 2.74 -23.91 -15.83
CA GLY A 16 3.33 -22.58 -15.92
C GLY A 16 2.65 -21.63 -14.94
N TRP A 17 3.41 -21.06 -14.02
CA TRP A 17 2.94 -20.00 -13.15
C TRP A 17 2.72 -18.75 -14.01
N VAL A 18 1.46 -18.38 -14.23
CA VAL A 18 1.14 -17.06 -14.78
C VAL A 18 1.29 -16.06 -13.63
N SER A 19 2.45 -15.43 -13.52
CA SER A 19 2.62 -14.26 -12.65
C SER A 19 1.79 -13.11 -13.22
N GLY A 20 0.59 -12.90 -12.67
CA GLY A 20 -0.15 -11.67 -12.88
C GLY A 20 0.60 -10.53 -12.20
N ALA A 21 1.35 -9.73 -12.94
CA ALA A 21 1.86 -8.47 -12.43
C ALA A 21 0.65 -7.58 -12.10
N ALA A 22 0.40 -7.31 -10.81
CA ALA A 22 -0.57 -6.31 -10.42
C ALA A 22 -0.18 -4.99 -11.08
N ALA A 23 -1.11 -4.39 -11.83
CA ALA A 23 -0.86 -3.10 -12.47
C ALA A 23 -0.45 -2.08 -11.40
N GLN A 24 0.68 -1.40 -11.62
CA GLN A 24 1.13 -0.34 -10.73
C GLN A 24 0.19 0.85 -10.87
N VAL A 25 -0.68 1.06 -9.89
CA VAL A 25 -1.54 2.26 -9.80
C VAL A 25 -0.81 3.27 -8.94
N ALA A 26 -0.13 4.20 -9.60
CA ALA A 26 0.34 5.42 -8.97
C ALA A 26 -0.81 6.45 -8.93
N PRO A 27 -0.87 7.31 -7.90
CA PRO A 27 -1.86 8.38 -7.87
C PRO A 27 -1.64 9.35 -9.04
N PRO A 28 -2.70 9.72 -9.79
CA PRO A 28 -2.58 10.76 -10.82
C PRO A 28 -2.25 12.11 -10.17
N ASP A 29 -1.61 13.02 -10.91
CA ASP A 29 -1.20 14.34 -10.39
C ASP A 29 -2.37 15.14 -9.79
N ALA A 30 -3.57 15.00 -10.36
CA ALA A 30 -4.79 15.62 -9.86
C ALA A 30 -5.12 15.22 -8.41
N PHE A 31 -4.66 14.04 -7.95
CA PHE A 31 -4.80 13.64 -6.55
C PHE A 31 -4.08 14.61 -5.62
N TYR A 32 -2.88 15.06 -5.99
CA TYR A 32 -2.04 15.95 -5.17
C TYR A 32 -2.41 17.44 -5.31
N SER A 33 -3.43 17.75 -6.10
CA SER A 33 -3.94 19.11 -6.32
C SER A 33 -5.36 19.22 -5.75
N PRO A 34 -5.53 19.26 -4.41
CA PRO A 34 -6.85 19.37 -3.82
C PRO A 34 -7.50 20.72 -4.15
N GLN A 35 -8.83 20.77 -4.05
CA GLN A 35 -9.61 21.99 -4.24
C GLN A 35 -9.12 23.13 -3.32
N SER A 36 -9.22 24.38 -3.80
CA SER A 36 -8.91 25.59 -3.04
C SER A 36 -10.16 26.47 -2.94
N PRO A 37 -10.62 26.82 -1.73
CA PRO A 37 -10.06 26.45 -0.42
C PRO A 37 -10.23 24.95 -0.13
N LEU A 38 -9.42 24.42 0.79
CA LEU A 38 -9.59 23.04 1.26
C LEU A 38 -10.98 22.87 1.91
N PRO A 39 -11.58 21.66 1.82
CA PRO A 39 -12.77 21.34 2.60
C PRO A 39 -12.53 21.59 4.08
N ALA A 40 -13.58 21.92 4.84
CA ALA A 40 -13.42 22.12 6.28
C ALA A 40 -12.98 20.84 6.99
N GLY A 41 -11.95 20.92 7.83
CA GLY A 41 -11.43 19.78 8.58
C GLY A 41 -10.46 20.19 9.70
N ALA A 42 -10.36 19.34 10.73
CA ALA A 42 -9.37 19.48 11.79
C ALA A 42 -8.03 18.87 11.35
N PRO A 43 -6.88 19.26 11.94
CA PRO A 43 -5.60 18.58 11.71
C PRO A 43 -5.73 17.06 11.87
N GLY A 44 -5.16 16.30 10.93
CA GLY A 44 -5.26 14.84 10.84
C GLY A 44 -6.50 14.33 10.10
N SER A 45 -7.48 15.19 9.78
CA SER A 45 -8.68 14.78 9.04
C SER A 45 -8.35 14.44 7.59
N VAL A 46 -8.91 13.36 7.05
CA VAL A 46 -8.68 12.94 5.66
C VAL A 46 -9.47 13.81 4.69
N ILE A 47 -8.80 14.32 3.66
CA ILE A 47 -9.38 15.08 2.55
C ILE A 47 -9.80 14.13 1.43
N GLN A 48 -8.90 13.23 1.02
CA GLN A 48 -9.14 12.21 0.00
C GLN A 48 -8.17 11.04 0.16
N SER A 49 -8.54 9.88 -0.37
CA SER A 49 -7.71 8.67 -0.34
C SER A 49 -7.94 7.80 -1.57
N MET A 50 -6.93 7.05 -1.99
CA MET A 50 -7.06 6.03 -3.03
C MET A 50 -6.17 4.80 -2.78
N PRO A 51 -6.48 3.64 -3.37
CA PRO A 51 -5.59 2.49 -3.35
C PRO A 51 -4.20 2.83 -3.91
N LEU A 52 -3.16 2.30 -3.28
CA LEU A 52 -1.78 2.44 -3.71
C LEU A 52 -1.24 1.09 -4.18
N ALA A 53 -0.75 1.03 -5.41
CA ALA A 53 -0.10 -0.17 -5.97
C ALA A 53 1.27 0.14 -6.60
N SER A 54 1.93 1.22 -6.17
CA SER A 54 3.31 1.55 -6.57
C SER A 54 4.36 0.83 -5.70
N SER A 55 5.64 1.10 -5.94
CA SER A 55 6.76 0.59 -5.12
C SER A 55 6.71 1.02 -3.65
N ALA A 56 5.92 2.05 -3.32
CA ALA A 56 5.72 2.50 -1.94
C ALA A 56 4.69 1.65 -1.18
N ALA A 57 3.99 0.73 -1.84
CA ALA A 57 3.05 -0.19 -1.19
C ALA A 57 3.82 -1.26 -0.40
N LEU A 58 3.36 -1.56 0.82
CA LEU A 58 3.90 -2.66 1.62
C LEU A 58 3.27 -3.98 1.14
N PRO A 59 4.05 -4.94 0.60
CA PRO A 59 3.48 -6.16 0.00
C PRO A 59 2.75 -7.07 0.98
N SER A 60 3.11 -7.01 2.27
CA SER A 60 2.48 -7.80 3.33
C SER A 60 1.20 -7.19 3.89
N ALA A 61 0.84 -5.97 3.48
CA ALA A 61 -0.38 -5.31 3.92
C ALA A 61 -1.59 -5.84 3.13
N ALA A 62 -2.74 -5.95 3.80
CA ALA A 62 -3.99 -6.30 3.13
C ALA A 62 -4.50 -5.14 2.26
N ARG A 63 -4.22 -3.90 2.65
CA ARG A 63 -4.57 -2.70 1.87
C ARG A 63 -3.46 -1.67 2.01
N ASN A 64 -3.08 -1.06 0.90
CA ASN A 64 -2.23 0.12 0.86
C ASN A 64 -3.05 1.29 0.31
N LEU A 65 -2.97 2.43 0.98
CA LEU A 65 -3.65 3.66 0.60
C LEU A 65 -2.63 4.78 0.51
N VAL A 66 -2.79 5.67 -0.47
CA VAL A 66 -2.29 7.03 -0.34
C VAL A 66 -3.44 7.90 0.20
N VAL A 67 -3.12 8.85 1.06
CA VAL A 67 -4.06 9.80 1.66
C VAL A 67 -3.55 11.22 1.48
N LEU A 68 -4.47 12.16 1.28
CA LEU A 68 -4.27 13.57 1.59
C LEU A 68 -5.04 13.89 2.86
N TYR A 69 -4.40 14.61 3.78
CA TYR A 69 -4.98 14.97 5.06
C TYR A 69 -4.62 16.40 5.46
N HIS A 70 -5.42 16.97 6.34
CA HIS A 70 -5.19 18.28 6.93
C HIS A 70 -3.96 18.25 7.84
N SER A 71 -3.02 19.16 7.61
CA SER A 71 -1.86 19.40 8.46
C SER A 71 -1.70 20.90 8.72
N ARG A 72 -0.62 21.27 9.39
CA ARG A 72 -0.24 22.66 9.63
C ARG A 72 1.14 22.93 9.03
N ASP A 73 1.24 24.01 8.26
CA ASP A 73 2.53 24.50 7.78
C ASP A 73 3.34 25.18 8.92
N GLU A 74 4.55 25.64 8.62
CA GLU A 74 5.43 26.31 9.59
C GLU A 74 4.85 27.61 10.17
N SER A 75 3.87 28.20 9.49
CA SER A 75 3.15 29.39 9.93
C SER A 75 1.84 29.05 10.66
N GLY A 76 1.53 27.76 10.85
CA GLY A 76 0.31 27.27 11.50
C GLY A 76 -0.96 27.31 10.63
N ARG A 77 -0.83 27.53 9.32
CA ARG A 77 -1.97 27.55 8.37
C ARG A 77 -2.34 26.14 7.94
N ASP A 78 -3.59 25.97 7.51
CA ASP A 78 -4.06 24.69 6.97
C ASP A 78 -3.34 24.33 5.67
N ALA A 79 -2.81 23.11 5.61
CA ALA A 79 -2.09 22.60 4.46
C ALA A 79 -2.49 21.14 4.19
N ALA A 80 -2.68 20.79 2.93
CA ALA A 80 -2.87 19.40 2.53
C ALA A 80 -1.51 18.71 2.41
N VAL A 81 -1.32 17.63 3.15
CA VAL A 81 -0.09 16.81 3.12
C VAL A 81 -0.46 15.40 2.68
N SER A 82 0.41 14.77 1.88
CA SER A 82 0.24 13.38 1.44
C SER A 82 0.98 12.39 2.36
N GLY A 83 0.47 11.17 2.44
CA GLY A 83 1.11 10.07 3.15
C GLY A 83 0.58 8.71 2.70
N THR A 84 1.28 7.65 3.10
CA THR A 84 0.88 6.26 2.81
C THR A 84 0.41 5.58 4.08
N VAL A 85 -0.67 4.80 3.98
CA VAL A 85 -1.21 3.97 5.07
C VAL A 85 -1.25 2.52 4.61
N ALA A 86 -0.54 1.65 5.32
CA ALA A 86 -0.55 0.20 5.12
C ALA A 86 -1.38 -0.45 6.24
N ILE A 87 -2.45 -1.15 5.87
CA ILE A 87 -3.37 -1.81 6.81
C ILE A 87 -3.04 -3.30 6.83
N PRO A 88 -2.73 -3.90 8.00
CA PRO A 88 -2.38 -5.31 8.08
C PRO A 88 -3.59 -6.22 7.79
N PRO A 89 -3.35 -7.49 7.41
CA PRO A 89 -4.43 -8.48 7.30
C PRO A 89 -5.01 -8.85 8.67
N GLY A 90 -6.27 -9.31 8.67
CA GLY A 90 -6.97 -9.79 9.86
C GLY A 90 -7.90 -8.75 10.49
N ALA A 91 -8.48 -9.14 11.62
CA ALA A 91 -9.36 -8.28 12.40
C ALA A 91 -8.55 -7.45 13.42
N PRO A 92 -8.88 -6.17 13.65
CA PRO A 92 -8.23 -5.38 14.68
C PRO A 92 -8.47 -6.00 16.07
N PRO A 93 -7.47 -6.01 16.95
CA PRO A 93 -7.65 -6.47 18.33
C PRO A 93 -8.51 -5.48 19.13
N PRO A 94 -8.96 -5.85 20.35
CA PRO A 94 -9.60 -4.90 21.26
C PRO A 94 -8.72 -3.66 21.46
N GLY A 95 -9.26 -2.46 21.19
CA GLY A 95 -8.51 -1.20 21.22
C GLY A 95 -7.90 -0.76 19.89
N GLY A 96 -8.01 -1.58 18.83
CA GLY A 96 -7.52 -1.26 17.49
C GLY A 96 -6.08 -1.72 17.23
N TRP A 97 -5.63 -1.57 15.99
CA TRP A 97 -4.24 -1.87 15.64
C TRP A 97 -3.27 -0.89 16.31
N PRO A 98 -2.09 -1.35 16.78
CA PRO A 98 -1.02 -0.41 17.11
C PRO A 98 -0.61 0.38 15.86
N VAL A 99 -0.29 1.66 16.04
CA VAL A 99 0.12 2.54 14.95
C VAL A 99 1.64 2.68 14.96
N LEU A 100 2.27 2.35 13.83
CA LEU A 100 3.68 2.62 13.56
C LEU A 100 3.78 3.77 12.56
N THR A 101 4.61 4.76 12.89
CA THR A 101 4.99 5.83 11.94
C THR A 101 6.44 5.64 11.53
N TRP A 102 6.72 5.80 10.23
CA TRP A 102 8.05 5.71 9.66
C TRP A 102 8.24 6.82 8.64
N PHE A 103 9.47 7.33 8.58
CA PHE A 103 9.89 8.34 7.63
C PHE A 103 11.17 7.85 6.94
N HIS A 104 11.27 8.10 5.64
CA HIS A 104 12.38 7.63 4.80
C HIS A 104 13.71 8.37 5.04
N GLY A 105 13.73 9.42 5.87
CA GLY A 105 14.89 10.31 6.04
C GLY A 105 14.87 11.49 5.05
N THR A 106 15.73 12.48 5.23
CA THR A 106 15.81 13.63 4.30
C THR A 106 16.83 13.36 3.20
N THR A 107 16.48 13.61 1.94
CA THR A 107 17.42 13.70 0.82
C THR A 107 17.57 15.18 0.46
N GLY A 108 18.79 15.70 0.53
CA GLY A 108 19.13 17.10 0.19
C GLY A 108 19.86 17.21 -1.13
#